data_AF-A0A133XPY4-F1
#
_entry.id   AF-A0A133XPY4-F1
#
_cell.length_a   1.000
_cell.length_b   1.000
_cell.length_c   1.000
_cell.angle_alpha   90.00
_cell.angle_beta   90.00
_cell.angle_gamma   90.00
#
_symmetry.space_group_name_H-M   'P 1'
#
loop_
_entity.id
_entity.type
_entity.pdbx_description
1 polymer ?
#
loop_
_entity_poly.entity_id
_entity_poly.type
_entity_poly.pdbx_seq_one_letter_code
_entity_poly.pdbx_strand_id
1 'polypeptide(L)'
;MAYKAKQMIVMRRDLHMRKGKIAAQASHACVEAILMALAKERRLDQVRVAHNSWVYLDDEGQAPTPLSAWFEAGIAKICVYVDSEEALLDIAQRANELGFVCALVRDAGLTEFHGEPTFTCLALEPLLPEQVDPLTGDLPLF
;
A
#
# COMPACT_ATOMS: atom_id res chain seq x y z
N MET A 1 -11.25 -1.99 17.97
CA MET A 1 -12.09 -1.56 16.84
C MET A 1 -11.43 -2.07 15.58
N ALA A 2 -12.10 -2.91 14.79
CA ALA A 2 -11.58 -3.36 13.51
C ALA A 2 -11.70 -2.19 12.51
N TYR A 3 -10.64 -1.90 11.76
CA TYR A 3 -10.69 -0.93 10.68
C TYR A 3 -11.67 -1.42 9.61
N LYS A 4 -12.55 -0.56 9.09
CA LYS A 4 -13.46 -0.93 7.99
C LYS A 4 -12.67 -1.34 6.74
N ALA A 5 -11.64 -0.56 6.39
CA ALA A 5 -10.66 -0.88 5.36
C ALA A 5 -9.28 -0.38 5.81
N LYS A 6 -8.22 -1.02 5.31
CA LYS A 6 -6.83 -0.71 5.66
C LYS A 6 -5.92 -0.88 4.46
N GLN A 7 -4.84 -0.10 4.43
CA GLN A 7 -3.76 -0.30 3.48
C GLN A 7 -2.62 -1.05 4.17
N MET A 8 -2.14 -2.12 3.53
CA MET A 8 -0.99 -2.88 4.02
C MET A 8 0.26 -2.47 3.22
N ILE A 9 1.35 -2.22 3.93
CA ILE A 9 2.68 -1.96 3.38
C ILE A 9 3.59 -3.07 3.90
N VAL A 10 4.22 -3.81 2.99
CA VAL A 10 5.13 -4.91 3.34
C VAL A 10 6.56 -4.48 3.03
N MET A 11 7.40 -4.40 4.05
CA MET A 11 8.78 -3.93 3.98
C MET A 11 9.77 -5.10 4.01
N ARG A 12 10.83 -5.04 3.20
CA ARG A 12 12.00 -5.93 3.34
C ARG A 12 12.88 -5.49 4.50
N ARG A 13 12.86 -6.22 5.61
CA ARG A 13 13.66 -5.89 6.80
C ARG A 13 15.12 -6.29 6.64
N ASP A 14 15.38 -7.39 5.93
CA ASP A 14 16.71 -7.95 5.68
C ASP A 14 17.64 -7.02 4.87
N LEU A 15 17.08 -6.01 4.19
CA LEU A 15 17.86 -4.97 3.53
C LEU A 15 18.50 -3.97 4.50
N HIS A 16 18.11 -3.99 5.79
CA HIS A 16 18.64 -3.10 6.82
C HIS A 16 18.66 -1.61 6.43
N MET A 17 17.65 -1.17 5.65
CA MET A 17 17.53 0.19 5.16
C MET A 17 17.53 1.20 6.32
N ARG A 18 18.14 2.37 6.11
CA ARG A 18 18.05 3.46 7.10
C ARG A 18 16.62 3.98 7.19
N LYS A 19 16.23 4.49 8.37
CA LYS A 19 14.87 5.00 8.66
C LYS A 19 14.32 5.96 7.60
N GLY A 20 15.17 6.87 7.10
CA GLY A 20 14.77 7.82 6.05
C GLY A 20 14.44 7.14 4.71
N LYS A 21 15.19 6.09 4.35
CA LYS A 21 14.94 5.30 3.14
C LYS A 21 13.65 4.51 3.28
N ILE A 22 13.46 3.81 4.40
CA ILE A 22 12.22 3.09 4.72
C ILE A 22 11.00 4.00 4.54
N ALA A 23 11.03 5.19 5.13
CA ALA A 23 9.94 6.16 5.02
C ALA A 23 9.67 6.56 3.56
N ALA A 24 10.74 6.83 2.78
CA ALA A 24 10.60 7.15 1.36
C ALA A 24 10.01 5.99 0.54
N GLN A 25 10.49 4.77 0.73
CA GLN A 25 10.00 3.58 0.00
C GLN A 25 8.53 3.29 0.34
N ALA A 26 8.16 3.33 1.62
CA ALA A 26 6.77 3.18 2.05
C ALA A 26 5.86 4.27 1.46
N SER A 27 6.36 5.51 1.36
CA SER A 27 5.61 6.62 0.78
C SER A 27 5.42 6.44 -0.73
N HIS A 28 6.46 6.02 -1.46
CA HIS A 28 6.36 5.69 -2.89
C HIS A 28 5.32 4.59 -3.12
N ALA A 29 5.41 3.48 -2.38
CA ALA A 29 4.49 2.36 -2.50
C ALA A 29 3.04 2.80 -2.23
N CYS A 30 2.83 3.53 -1.14
CA CYS A 30 1.52 4.04 -0.76
C CYS A 30 0.91 4.93 -1.84
N VAL A 31 1.64 5.94 -2.33
CA VAL A 31 1.12 6.88 -3.33
C VAL A 31 0.75 6.16 -4.62
N GLU A 32 1.65 5.32 -5.11
CA GLU A 32 1.43 4.55 -6.33
C GLU A 32 0.21 3.63 -6.21
N ALA A 33 0.08 2.89 -5.10
CA ALA A 33 -1.06 2.00 -4.85
C ALA A 33 -2.40 2.75 -4.82
N ILE A 34 -2.45 3.93 -4.19
CA ILE A 34 -3.68 4.74 -4.14
C ILE A 34 -4.03 5.31 -5.51
N LEU A 35 -3.04 5.82 -6.27
CA LEU A 35 -3.28 6.34 -7.61
C LEU A 35 -3.77 5.24 -8.56
N MET A 36 -3.17 4.05 -8.49
CA MET A 36 -3.64 2.89 -9.24
C MET A 36 -5.04 2.44 -8.82
N ALA A 37 -5.37 2.43 -7.53
CA ALA A 37 -6.70 2.08 -7.04
C ALA A 37 -7.76 3.09 -7.52
N LEU A 38 -7.48 4.39 -7.44
CA LEU A 38 -8.33 5.45 -7.99
C LEU A 38 -8.53 5.29 -9.50
N ALA A 39 -7.46 4.97 -10.24
CA ALA A 39 -7.56 4.74 -11.68
C ALA A 39 -8.39 3.48 -12.00
N LYS A 40 -8.18 2.38 -11.26
CA LYS A 40 -8.94 1.12 -11.38
C LYS A 40 -10.43 1.33 -11.13
N GLU A 41 -10.79 2.11 -10.11
CA GLU A 41 -12.19 2.46 -9.82
C GLU A 41 -12.75 3.58 -10.72
N ARG A 42 -11.91 4.22 -11.57
CA ARG A 42 -12.25 5.39 -12.40
C ARG A 42 -12.72 6.61 -11.58
N ARG A 43 -11.99 6.92 -10.51
CA ARG A 43 -12.34 7.95 -9.51
C ARG A 43 -11.27 9.03 -9.31
N LEU A 44 -10.31 9.15 -10.23
CA LEU A 44 -9.24 10.15 -10.14
C LEU A 44 -9.78 11.59 -10.04
N ASP A 45 -10.90 11.86 -10.71
CA ASP A 45 -11.59 13.16 -10.73
C ASP A 45 -12.54 13.37 -9.55
N GLN A 46 -12.62 12.42 -8.61
CA GLN A 46 -13.49 12.49 -7.42
C GLN A 46 -12.71 12.82 -6.14
N VAL A 47 -11.39 13.00 -6.23
CA VAL A 47 -10.58 13.46 -5.10
C VAL A 47 -10.89 14.92 -4.81
N ARG A 48 -11.18 15.24 -3.55
CA ARG A 48 -11.52 16.59 -3.09
C ARG A 48 -10.71 16.94 -1.86
N VAL A 49 -10.56 18.25 -1.61
CA VAL A 49 -9.93 18.78 -0.40
C VAL A 49 -11.00 19.46 0.44
N ALA A 50 -11.20 19.00 1.67
CA ALA A 50 -12.10 19.62 2.62
C ALA A 50 -11.51 20.93 3.17
N HIS A 51 -12.35 21.77 3.77
CA HIS A 51 -11.96 23.08 4.31
C HIS A 51 -10.85 23.03 5.37
N ASN A 52 -10.64 21.88 6.00
CA ASN A 52 -9.60 21.61 6.99
C ASN A 52 -8.32 20.99 6.38
N SER A 53 -8.15 21.07 5.05
CA SER A 53 -7.03 20.51 4.28
C SER A 53 -6.92 18.98 4.27
N TRP A 54 -7.97 18.27 4.70
CA TRP A 54 -8.03 16.81 4.57
C TRP A 54 -8.53 16.42 3.17
N VAL A 55 -7.93 15.38 2.61
CA VAL A 55 -8.39 14.79 1.35
C VAL A 55 -9.52 13.81 1.65
N TYR A 56 -10.58 13.88 0.86
CA TYR A 56 -11.65 12.88 0.85
C TYR A 56 -11.99 12.48 -0.58
N LEU A 57 -12.70 11.37 -0.71
CA LEU A 57 -13.20 10.88 -1.98
C LEU A 57 -14.70 11.18 -2.05
N ASP A 58 -15.12 11.92 -3.06
CA ASP A 58 -16.53 12.18 -3.31
C ASP A 58 -17.17 10.93 -3.92
N ASP A 59 -18.10 10.30 -3.20
CA ASP A 59 -18.78 9.09 -3.66
C ASP A 59 -19.80 9.35 -4.76
N GLU A 60 -20.28 10.59 -4.95
CA GLU A 60 -21.29 10.94 -5.97
C GLU A 60 -22.51 9.99 -5.97
N GLY A 61 -22.84 9.40 -4.82
CA GLY A 61 -23.93 8.43 -4.65
C GLY A 61 -23.60 6.98 -5.07
N GLN A 62 -22.34 6.67 -5.37
CA GLN A 62 -21.88 5.30 -5.64
C GLN A 62 -21.90 4.44 -4.37
N ALA A 63 -21.92 3.11 -4.57
CA ALA A 63 -21.83 2.17 -3.45
C ALA A 63 -20.44 2.25 -2.79
N PRO A 64 -20.33 2.16 -1.46
CA PRO A 64 -19.05 2.19 -0.77
C PRO A 64 -18.10 1.08 -1.24
N THR A 65 -16.84 1.45 -1.48
CA THR A 65 -15.75 0.53 -1.81
C THR A 65 -14.76 0.48 -0.63
N PRO A 66 -13.84 -0.50 -0.59
CA PRO A 66 -12.76 -0.47 0.39
C PRO A 66 -11.93 0.83 0.30
N LEU A 67 -11.76 1.38 -0.92
CA LEU A 67 -11.09 2.66 -1.13
C LEU A 67 -11.85 3.83 -0.49
N SER A 68 -13.17 3.96 -0.71
CA SER A 68 -13.94 5.04 -0.09
C SER A 68 -14.03 4.89 1.43
N ALA A 69 -14.25 3.68 1.93
CA ALA A 69 -14.23 3.38 3.36
C ALA A 69 -12.88 3.72 4.02
N TRP A 70 -11.77 3.56 3.28
CA TRP A 70 -10.44 3.94 3.75
C TRP A 70 -10.23 5.45 3.83
N PHE A 71 -10.74 6.22 2.86
CA PHE A 71 -10.75 7.69 2.93
C PHE A 71 -11.59 8.19 4.12
N GLU A 72 -12.74 7.58 4.38
CA GLU A 72 -13.59 7.91 5.53
C GLU A 72 -12.96 7.52 6.88
N ALA A 73 -12.23 6.40 6.91
CA ALA A 73 -11.66 5.83 8.13
C ALA A 73 -10.24 6.32 8.45
N GLY A 74 -9.89 7.54 8.02
CA GLY A 74 -8.63 8.20 8.41
C GLY A 74 -7.38 7.62 7.73
N ILE A 75 -7.53 7.03 6.54
CA ILE A 75 -6.43 6.62 5.65
C ILE A 75 -5.37 5.71 6.31
N ALA A 76 -5.85 4.73 7.10
CA ALA A 76 -5.04 3.85 7.93
C ALA A 76 -4.05 2.99 7.13
N LYS A 77 -2.78 2.98 7.54
CA LYS A 77 -1.70 2.19 6.94
C LYS A 77 -1.07 1.32 8.00
N ILE A 78 -0.86 0.05 7.70
CA ILE A 78 -0.18 -0.88 8.59
C ILE A 78 1.08 -1.37 7.89
N CYS A 79 2.23 -1.12 8.53
CA CYS A 79 3.52 -1.57 8.04
C CYS A 79 3.88 -2.90 8.70
N VAL A 80 4.04 -3.92 7.87
CA VAL A 80 4.51 -5.27 8.26
C VAL A 80 5.79 -5.59 7.51
N TYR A 81 6.43 -6.70 7.83
CA TYR A 81 7.68 -7.07 7.16
C TYR A 81 7.82 -8.52 6.75
N VAL A 82 8.73 -8.71 5.80
CA VAL A 82 9.32 -9.97 5.39
C VAL A 82 10.84 -9.86 5.43
N ASP A 83 11.52 -11.01 5.45
CA ASP A 83 12.98 -11.12 5.55
C ASP A 83 13.64 -11.64 4.26
N SER A 84 12.93 -11.67 3.13
CA SER A 84 13.51 -12.07 1.84
C SER A 84 12.77 -11.47 0.64
N GLU A 85 13.47 -11.38 -0.49
CA GLU A 85 12.91 -10.92 -1.76
C GLU A 85 11.80 -11.85 -2.24
N GLU A 86 12.05 -13.14 -2.15
CA GLU A 86 11.12 -14.19 -2.52
C GLU A 86 9.78 -14.05 -1.78
N ALA A 87 9.81 -13.82 -0.47
CA ALA A 87 8.59 -13.62 0.31
C ALA A 87 7.83 -12.34 -0.10
N LEU A 88 8.56 -11.26 -0.43
CA LEU A 88 7.92 -10.04 -0.95
C LEU A 88 7.25 -10.28 -2.30
N LEU A 89 7.93 -11.00 -3.20
CA LEU A 89 7.44 -11.31 -4.54
C LEU A 89 6.27 -12.30 -4.53
N ASP A 90 6.26 -13.28 -3.61
CA ASP A 90 5.12 -14.19 -3.40
C ASP A 90 3.84 -13.42 -3.03
N ILE A 91 3.95 -12.48 -2.09
CA ILE A 91 2.81 -11.63 -1.71
C ILE A 91 2.32 -10.81 -2.91
N ALA A 92 3.24 -10.21 -3.68
CA ALA A 92 2.88 -9.44 -4.87
C ALA A 92 2.17 -10.30 -5.93
N GLN A 93 2.67 -11.52 -6.18
CA GLN A 93 2.05 -12.46 -7.10
C GLN A 93 0.64 -12.83 -6.66
N ARG A 94 0.47 -13.26 -5.40
CA ARG A 94 -0.83 -13.66 -4.84
C ARG A 94 -1.84 -12.51 -4.85
N ALA A 95 -1.40 -11.28 -4.56
CA ALA A 95 -2.25 -10.09 -4.67
C ALA A 95 -2.74 -9.88 -6.11
N ASN A 96 -1.86 -10.01 -7.11
CA ASN A 96 -2.23 -9.89 -8.51
C ASN A 96 -3.21 -11.00 -8.96
N GLU A 97 -3.02 -12.24 -8.51
CA GLU A 97 -3.92 -13.37 -8.78
C GLU A 97 -5.33 -13.13 -8.23
N LEU A 98 -5.44 -12.44 -7.09
CA LEU A 98 -6.72 -12.02 -6.49
C LEU A 98 -7.31 -10.76 -7.14
N GLY A 99 -6.62 -10.17 -8.13
CA GLY A 99 -7.04 -8.95 -8.81
C GLY A 99 -6.85 -7.68 -7.98
N PHE A 100 -6.05 -7.74 -6.91
CA PHE A 100 -5.73 -6.58 -6.09
C PHE A 100 -4.64 -5.75 -6.75
N VAL A 101 -4.75 -4.42 -6.62
CA VAL A 101 -3.66 -3.52 -6.98
C VAL A 101 -2.52 -3.70 -5.97
N CYS A 102 -1.31 -3.91 -6.50
CA CYS A 102 -0.09 -4.04 -5.73
C CYS A 102 1.00 -3.15 -6.32
N ALA A 103 1.39 -2.09 -5.61
CA ALA A 103 2.52 -1.25 -5.96
C ALA A 103 3.82 -1.88 -5.43
N LEU A 104 4.50 -2.65 -6.27
CA LEU A 104 5.82 -3.22 -5.95
C LEU A 104 6.92 -2.20 -6.27
N VAL A 105 7.67 -1.78 -5.25
CA VAL A 105 8.71 -0.75 -5.39
C VAL A 105 10.07 -1.39 -5.62
N ARG A 106 10.71 -0.97 -6.72
CA ARG A 106 12.10 -1.29 -7.03
C ARG A 106 12.95 -0.03 -6.93
N ASP A 107 13.89 -0.02 -6.00
CA ASP A 107 14.87 1.06 -5.92
C ASP A 107 15.93 0.87 -6.99
N ALA A 108 16.31 1.95 -7.67
CA ALA A 108 17.33 1.90 -8.71
C ALA A 108 18.75 1.61 -8.17
N GLY A 109 18.94 1.59 -6.84
CA GLY A 109 20.21 1.24 -6.20
C GLY A 109 21.26 2.34 -6.22
N LEU A 110 20.95 3.51 -6.79
CA LEU A 110 21.88 4.65 -6.96
C LEU A 110 22.39 5.23 -5.63
N THR A 111 21.72 4.98 -4.51
CA THR A 111 22.08 5.57 -3.21
C THR A 111 22.44 4.58 -2.10
N GLU A 112 21.83 3.39 -2.07
CA GLU A 112 21.97 2.45 -0.94
C GLU A 112 22.25 0.99 -1.34
N PHE A 113 22.06 0.61 -2.60
CA PHE A 113 22.24 -0.78 -3.06
C PHE A 113 23.37 -0.89 -4.08
N HIS A 114 24.36 0.00 -4.03
CA HIS A 114 25.58 -0.05 -4.84
C HIS A 114 25.35 -0.16 -6.36
N GLY A 115 24.26 0.43 -6.86
CA GLY A 115 23.87 0.36 -8.27
C GLY A 115 23.04 -0.85 -8.67
N GLU A 116 22.75 -1.77 -7.73
CA GLU A 116 21.92 -2.95 -7.98
C GLU A 116 20.42 -2.63 -7.79
N PRO A 117 19.59 -2.77 -8.83
CA PRO A 117 18.17 -2.50 -8.72
C PRO A 117 17.47 -3.54 -7.83
N THR A 118 16.94 -3.09 -6.70
CA THR A 118 16.53 -3.95 -5.57
C THR A 118 15.06 -3.74 -5.22
N PHE A 119 14.28 -4.82 -5.04
CA PHE A 119 12.91 -4.72 -4.55
C PHE A 119 12.89 -4.47 -3.04
N THR A 120 12.31 -3.35 -2.63
CA THR A 120 12.42 -2.86 -1.24
C THR A 120 11.15 -3.09 -0.43
N CYS A 121 9.99 -2.86 -1.03
CA CYS A 121 8.70 -2.99 -0.36
C CYS A 121 7.58 -3.06 -1.40
N LEU A 122 6.37 -3.33 -0.92
CA LEU A 122 5.15 -3.15 -1.67
C LEU A 122 4.06 -2.50 -0.83
N ALA A 123 3.06 -1.92 -1.48
CA ALA A 123 1.79 -1.56 -0.86
C ALA A 123 0.63 -2.09 -1.68
N LEU A 124 -0.39 -2.60 -0.98
CA LEU A 124 -1.65 -2.99 -1.59
C LEU A 124 -2.58 -1.78 -1.71
N GLU A 125 -3.59 -1.84 -2.57
CA GLU A 125 -4.74 -0.95 -2.43
C GLU A 125 -5.42 -1.13 -1.07
N PRO A 126 -6.24 -0.16 -0.61
CA PRO A 126 -7.05 -0.36 0.57
C PRO A 126 -8.00 -1.53 0.37
N LEU A 127 -8.05 -2.40 1.37
CA LEU A 127 -8.83 -3.63 1.34
C LEU A 127 -9.55 -3.82 2.67
N LEU A 128 -10.64 -4.59 2.65
CA LEU A 128 -11.29 -5.05 3.88
C LEU A 128 -10.37 -6.05 4.60
N PRO A 129 -10.40 -6.14 5.94
CA PRO A 129 -9.61 -7.10 6.70
C PRO A 129 -9.72 -8.53 6.15
N GLU A 130 -10.93 -9.01 5.88
CA GLU A 130 -11.19 -10.35 5.34
C GLU A 130 -10.55 -10.61 3.96
N GLN A 131 -10.26 -9.57 3.18
CA GLN A 131 -9.61 -9.68 1.87
C GLN A 131 -8.08 -9.72 2.01
N VAL A 132 -7.52 -8.95 2.94
CA VAL A 132 -6.07 -8.73 3.03
C VAL A 132 -5.37 -9.57 4.09
N ASP A 133 -6.07 -9.96 5.16
CA ASP A 133 -5.51 -10.79 6.22
C ASP A 133 -5.03 -12.17 5.72
N PRO A 134 -5.66 -12.83 4.72
CA PRO A 134 -5.08 -14.04 4.12
C PRO A 134 -3.72 -13.84 3.44
N LEU A 135 -3.35 -12.61 3.08
CA LEU A 135 -2.06 -12.28 2.47
C LEU A 135 -1.03 -11.84 3.52
N THR A 136 -1.45 -11.03 4.50
CA THR A 136 -0.51 -10.31 5.38
C THR A 136 -0.80 -10.45 6.89
N GLY A 137 -1.86 -11.15 7.28
CA GLY A 137 -2.35 -11.18 8.67
C GLY A 137 -1.39 -11.82 9.67
N ASP A 138 -0.60 -12.79 9.22
CA ASP A 138 0.43 -13.46 10.03
C ASP A 138 1.79 -12.74 9.99
N LEU A 139 1.92 -11.67 9.21
CA LEU A 139 3.17 -10.93 9.11
C LEU A 139 3.37 -10.04 10.34
N PRO A 140 4.58 -10.02 10.91
CA PRO A 140 4.90 -9.18 12.05
C PRO A 140 4.92 -7.68 11.66
N LEU A 141 4.56 -6.82 12.63
CA LEU A 141 4.70 -5.36 12.49
C LEU A 141 6.17 -4.95 12.38
N PHE A 142 6.46 -4.03 11.45
CA PHE A 142 7.80 -3.52 11.17
C PHE A 142 8.31 -2.49 12.18
#